data_AF-A0A3D3W9R2-F1
#
_entry.id   AF-A0A3D3W9R2-F1
#
_cell.length_a   1.000
_cell.length_b   1.000
_cell.length_c   1.000
_cell.angle_alpha   90.00
_cell.angle_beta   90.00
_cell.angle_gamma   90.00
#
_symmetry.space_group_name_H-M   'P 1'
#
loop_
_entity.id
_entity.type
_entity.pdbx_description
1 polymer ?
#
loop_
_entity_poly.entity_id
_entity_poly.type
_entity_poly.pdbx_seq_one_letter_code
_entity_poly.pdbx_strand_id
1 'polypeptide(L)'
;DLAFAGGFSSEDGVFKALAMGAPFVKAVCMGRALMIPGMVGKNIEQWMKDKDLPKTVSEFGSTPEEIFVCYEQVKDLVGANEIKNIPLGAIGIYSYADKIKVGLQQIMAGARCFDLEAITRKELMSLTEECAKVTGIPYLMDCYRDEAMDILNK
;
A
#
# COMPACT_ATOMS: atom_id res chain seq x y z
N ASP A 1 -10.16 11.88 -15.66
CA ASP A 1 -9.62 10.93 -14.68
C ASP A 1 -10.48 10.89 -13.43
N LEU A 2 -10.57 9.71 -12.81
CA LEU A 2 -11.33 9.43 -11.59
C LEU A 2 -10.40 8.98 -10.46
N ALA A 3 -10.85 9.12 -9.22
CA ALA A 3 -10.17 8.59 -8.05
C ALA A 3 -11.16 7.85 -7.14
N PHE A 4 -10.81 6.64 -6.71
CA PHE A 4 -11.56 5.96 -5.65
C PHE A 4 -11.16 6.51 -4.29
N ALA A 5 -12.12 6.69 -3.39
CA ALA A 5 -11.89 7.26 -2.07
C ALA A 5 -12.61 6.46 -0.98
N GLY A 6 -11.86 6.10 0.08
CA GLY A 6 -12.40 5.43 1.26
C GLY A 6 -12.27 3.91 1.24
N GLY A 7 -11.98 3.33 2.41
CA GLY A 7 -11.88 1.87 2.58
C GLY A 7 -10.52 1.24 2.24
N PHE A 8 -9.52 2.01 1.83
CA PHE A 8 -8.20 1.50 1.44
C PHE A 8 -7.15 1.67 2.55
N SER A 9 -6.47 0.59 2.90
CA SER A 9 -5.41 0.55 3.92
C SER A 9 -4.23 -0.36 3.57
N SER A 10 -4.22 -0.93 2.39
CA SER A 10 -3.17 -1.84 1.93
C SER A 10 -3.01 -1.75 0.42
N GLU A 11 -1.80 -2.07 -0.03
CA GLU A 11 -1.35 -2.12 -1.42
C GLU A 11 -2.25 -2.97 -2.31
N ASP A 12 -2.77 -4.09 -1.81
CA ASP A 12 -3.66 -4.97 -2.58
C ASP A 12 -5.03 -4.31 -2.82
N GLY A 13 -5.56 -3.58 -1.83
CA GLY A 13 -6.77 -2.79 -1.98
C GLY A 13 -6.58 -1.66 -2.99
N VAL A 14 -5.42 -0.99 -2.96
CA VAL A 14 -5.05 0.05 -3.94
C VAL A 14 -4.96 -0.54 -5.35
N PHE A 15 -4.26 -1.65 -5.52
CA PHE A 15 -4.14 -2.32 -6.82
C PHE A 15 -5.50 -2.75 -7.37
N LYS A 16 -6.36 -3.36 -6.54
CA LYS A 16 -7.71 -3.78 -6.93
C LYS A 16 -8.57 -2.59 -7.33
N ALA A 17 -8.45 -1.45 -6.65
CA ALA A 17 -9.18 -0.24 -6.99
C ALA A 17 -8.75 0.32 -8.36
N LEU A 18 -7.43 0.37 -8.61
CA LEU A 18 -6.89 0.78 -9.91
C LEU A 18 -7.37 -0.15 -11.02
N ALA A 19 -7.27 -1.47 -10.82
CA ALA A 19 -7.74 -2.47 -11.78
C ALA A 19 -9.24 -2.38 -12.05
N MET A 20 -10.07 -2.21 -11.01
CA MET A 20 -11.52 -2.11 -11.15
C MET A 20 -11.94 -0.87 -11.97
N GLY A 21 -11.26 0.25 -11.75
CA GLY A 21 -11.56 1.51 -12.41
C GLY A 21 -10.82 1.74 -13.72
N ALA A 22 -9.99 0.79 -14.16
CA ALA A 22 -9.22 0.92 -15.39
C ALA A 22 -10.15 1.03 -16.64
N PRO A 23 -9.83 1.91 -17.60
CA PRO A 23 -8.64 2.79 -17.66
C PRO A 23 -8.83 4.18 -17.01
N PHE A 24 -10.00 4.45 -16.42
CA PHE A 24 -10.39 5.81 -16.01
C PHE A 24 -9.88 6.25 -14.63
N VAL A 25 -9.54 5.29 -13.76
CA VAL A 25 -9.03 5.56 -12.41
C VAL A 25 -7.51 5.52 -12.41
N LYS A 26 -6.89 6.61 -11.97
CA LYS A 26 -5.43 6.76 -11.89
C LYS A 26 -4.92 7.07 -10.48
N ALA A 27 -5.83 7.23 -9.51
CA ALA A 27 -5.49 7.55 -8.14
C ALA A 27 -6.44 6.89 -7.13
N VAL A 28 -5.93 6.65 -5.92
CA VAL A 28 -6.69 6.14 -4.78
C VAL A 28 -6.46 7.08 -3.59
N CYS A 29 -7.54 7.62 -3.05
CA CYS A 29 -7.50 8.50 -1.89
C CYS A 29 -7.55 7.68 -0.59
N MET A 30 -6.49 7.79 0.21
CA MET A 30 -6.35 7.15 1.51
C MET A 30 -6.44 8.21 2.62
N GLY A 31 -7.38 8.04 3.54
CA GLY A 31 -7.58 8.96 4.67
C GLY A 31 -6.97 8.39 5.96
N ARG A 32 -7.81 7.77 6.78
CA ARG A 32 -7.43 7.23 8.10
C ARG A 32 -6.21 6.31 8.06
N ALA A 33 -6.04 5.53 6.99
CA ALA A 33 -4.90 4.65 6.81
C ALA A 33 -3.55 5.40 6.89
N LEU A 34 -3.46 6.60 6.31
CA LEU A 34 -2.26 7.45 6.39
C LEU A 34 -2.16 8.18 7.75
N MET A 35 -3.28 8.49 8.39
CA MET A 35 -3.28 9.18 9.68
C MET A 35 -2.79 8.31 10.84
N ILE A 36 -3.07 7.00 10.81
CA ILE A 36 -2.71 6.08 11.91
C ILE A 36 -1.20 6.06 12.16
N PRO A 37 -0.32 5.83 11.16
CA PRO A 37 1.12 5.88 11.35
C PRO A 37 1.62 7.23 11.90
N GLY A 38 1.01 8.34 11.48
CA GLY A 38 1.34 9.67 11.98
C GLY A 38 1.02 9.83 13.47
N MET A 39 -0.15 9.33 13.90
CA MET A 39 -0.55 9.36 15.31
C MET A 39 0.29 8.40 16.15
N VAL A 40 0.62 7.22 15.63
CA VAL A 40 1.52 6.27 16.30
C VAL A 40 2.91 6.90 16.49
N GLY A 41 3.48 7.51 15.45
CA GLY A 41 4.78 8.17 15.58
C GLY A 41 4.77 9.34 16.57
N LYS A 42 3.70 10.14 16.59
CA LYS A 42 3.52 11.19 17.60
C LYS A 42 3.47 10.63 19.03
N ASN A 43 2.77 9.52 19.24
CA ASN A 43 2.67 8.88 20.55
C ASN A 43 4.02 8.29 20.99
N ILE A 44 4.78 7.68 20.06
CA ILE A 44 6.14 7.19 20.33
C ILE A 44 7.03 8.35 20.78
N GLU A 45 6.98 9.50 20.10
CA GLU A 45 7.75 10.68 20.50
C GLU A 45 7.44 11.12 21.94
N GLN A 46 6.16 11.08 22.34
CA GLN A 46 5.75 11.42 23.69
C GLN A 46 6.24 10.38 24.71
N TRP A 47 6.06 9.08 24.44
CA TRP A 47 6.51 8.00 25.32
C TRP A 47 8.03 7.98 25.52
N MET A 48 8.79 8.36 24.50
CA MET A 48 10.24 8.52 24.61
C MET A 48 10.63 9.66 25.56
N LYS A 49 9.91 10.79 25.52
CA LYS A 49 10.12 11.91 26.46
C LYS A 49 9.76 11.52 27.89
N ASP A 50 8.67 10.77 28.05
CA ASP A 50 8.16 10.33 29.35
C ASP A 50 8.91 9.11 29.91
N LYS A 51 9.81 8.50 29.12
CA LYS A 51 10.54 7.25 29.41
C LYS A 51 9.60 6.06 29.72
N ASP A 52 8.43 6.05 29.08
CA ASP A 52 7.37 5.05 29.23
C ASP A 52 7.05 4.39 27.88
N LEU A 53 8.09 3.94 27.18
CA LEU A 53 7.96 3.21 25.91
C LEU A 53 7.24 1.87 26.16
N PRO A 54 6.11 1.59 25.48
CA PRO A 54 5.44 0.31 25.58
C PRO A 54 6.35 -0.85 25.18
N LYS A 55 6.18 -2.03 25.81
CA LYS A 55 6.99 -3.23 25.50
C LYS A 55 6.97 -3.62 24.03
N THR A 56 5.82 -3.42 23.37
CA THR A 56 5.61 -3.69 21.94
C THR A 56 6.38 -2.74 21.03
N VAL A 57 6.95 -1.65 21.54
CA VAL A 57 7.80 -0.72 20.79
C VAL A 57 9.24 -0.88 21.21
N SER A 58 9.49 -1.01 22.52
CA SER A 58 10.84 -1.17 23.07
C SER A 58 11.55 -2.44 22.60
N GLU A 59 10.80 -3.46 22.16
CA GLU A 59 11.37 -4.68 21.56
C GLU A 59 12.13 -4.40 20.25
N PHE A 60 11.77 -3.33 19.54
CA PHE A 60 12.44 -2.91 18.30
C PHE A 60 13.62 -1.97 18.55
N GLY A 61 13.70 -1.35 19.74
CA GLY A 61 14.77 -0.44 20.10
C GLY A 61 14.35 0.64 21.09
N SER A 62 15.29 1.53 21.38
CA SER A 62 15.15 2.63 22.34
C SER A 62 15.35 4.02 21.71
N THR A 63 15.93 4.09 20.51
CA THR A 63 16.11 5.35 19.78
C THR A 63 15.20 5.45 18.55
N PRO A 64 14.93 6.66 18.03
CA PRO A 64 14.13 6.82 16.82
C PRO A 64 14.70 6.08 15.60
N GLU A 65 16.03 6.03 15.49
CA GLU A 65 16.76 5.32 14.43
C GLU A 65 16.51 3.81 14.48
N GLU A 66 16.41 3.24 15.69
CA GLU A 66 16.15 1.81 15.88
C GLU A 66 14.66 1.47 15.65
N ILE A 67 13.76 2.34 16.12
CA ILE A 67 12.31 2.10 16.07
C ILE A 67 11.74 2.31 14.65
N PHE A 68 12.23 3.31 13.91
CA PHE A 68 11.69 3.66 12.59
C PHE A 68 12.58 3.15 11.45
N VAL A 69 12.09 2.13 10.74
CA VAL A 69 12.77 1.50 9.60
C VAL A 69 13.24 2.50 8.53
N CYS A 70 12.47 3.55 8.26
CA CYS A 70 12.80 4.54 7.22
C CYS A 70 13.51 5.79 7.76
N TYR A 71 13.99 5.80 9.00
CA TYR A 71 14.61 6.98 9.59
C TYR A 71 15.80 7.49 8.76
N GLU A 72 16.72 6.58 8.39
CA GLU A 72 17.88 6.95 7.58
C GLU A 72 17.48 7.42 6.17
N GLN A 73 16.44 6.84 5.56
CA GLN A 73 15.94 7.30 4.26
C GLN A 73 15.39 8.73 4.34
N VAL A 74 14.68 9.07 5.42
CA VAL A 74 14.18 10.44 5.63
C VAL A 74 15.34 11.38 5.91
N LYS A 75 16.33 10.95 6.69
CA LYS A 75 17.56 11.72 6.96
C LYS A 75 18.36 12.01 5.70
N ASP A 76 18.45 11.06 4.76
CA ASP A 76 19.08 11.27 3.46
C ASP A 76 18.30 12.29 2.62
N LEU A 77 16.96 12.32 2.74
CA LEU A 77 16.09 13.27 2.04
C LEU A 77 16.22 14.71 2.58
N VAL A 78 16.19 14.89 3.90
CA VAL A 78 16.16 16.23 4.53
C VAL A 78 17.53 16.73 5.00
N GLY A 79 18.50 15.83 5.12
CA GLY A 79 19.83 16.11 5.65
C GLY A 79 19.97 15.81 7.15
N ALA A 80 21.18 15.44 7.57
CA ALA A 80 21.51 15.03 8.94
C ALA A 80 21.29 16.11 10.02
N ASN A 81 21.31 17.39 9.62
CA ASN A 81 21.02 18.49 10.54
C ASN A 81 19.52 18.69 10.75
N GLU A 82 18.72 18.49 9.70
CA GLU A 82 17.29 18.80 9.71
C GLU A 82 16.44 17.66 10.27
N ILE A 83 16.90 16.41 10.19
CA ILE A 83 16.15 15.24 10.68
C ILE A 83 15.69 15.38 12.14
N LYS A 84 16.45 16.11 12.97
CA LYS A 84 16.13 16.37 14.38
C LYS A 84 14.90 17.26 14.58
N ASN A 85 14.54 18.06 13.57
CA ASN A 85 13.37 18.92 13.57
C ASN A 85 12.13 18.21 12.97
N ILE A 86 12.31 17.04 12.36
CA ILE A 86 11.22 16.28 11.76
C ILE A 86 10.47 15.52 12.85
N PRO A 87 9.14 15.71 12.98
CA PRO A 87 8.34 14.94 13.93
C PRO A 87 8.38 13.45 13.62
N LEU A 88 8.44 12.59 14.64
CA LEU A 88 8.43 11.13 14.43
C LEU A 88 7.14 10.63 13.74
N GLY A 89 6.04 11.38 13.88
CA GLY A 89 4.81 11.13 13.11
C GLY A 89 5.01 11.25 11.59
N ALA A 90 5.83 12.20 11.12
CA ALA A 90 6.11 12.34 9.69
C ALA A 90 6.92 11.15 9.17
N ILE A 91 7.89 10.66 9.96
CA ILE A 91 8.66 9.46 9.64
C ILE A 91 7.73 8.23 9.59
N GLY A 92 6.79 8.10 10.53
CA GLY A 92 5.77 7.04 10.49
C GLY A 92 4.90 7.05 9.23
N ILE A 93 4.45 8.24 8.78
CA ILE A 93 3.71 8.38 7.52
C ILE A 93 4.59 7.98 6.32
N TYR A 94 5.85 8.44 6.30
CA TYR A 94 6.79 8.11 5.24
C TYR A 94 7.02 6.59 5.14
N SER A 95 7.27 5.92 6.26
CA SER A 95 7.45 4.46 6.29
C SER A 95 6.23 3.72 5.75
N TYR A 96 5.03 4.16 6.11
CA TYR A 96 3.81 3.54 5.60
C TYR A 96 3.61 3.81 4.10
N ALA A 97 3.92 5.00 3.62
CA ALA A 97 3.89 5.32 2.20
C ALA A 97 4.90 4.47 1.40
N ASP A 98 6.12 4.28 1.90
CA ASP A 98 7.11 3.42 1.25
C ASP A 98 6.67 1.96 1.25
N LYS A 99 6.07 1.47 2.34
CA LYS A 99 5.46 0.13 2.41
C LYS A 99 4.38 -0.07 1.34
N ILE A 100 3.48 0.91 1.17
CA ILE A 100 2.43 0.86 0.13
C ILE A 100 3.06 0.89 -1.26
N LYS A 101 4.06 1.74 -1.51
CA LYS A 101 4.77 1.84 -2.80
C LYS A 101 5.41 0.50 -3.16
N VAL A 102 6.22 -0.06 -2.26
CA VAL A 102 6.94 -1.33 -2.50
C VAL A 102 5.94 -2.47 -2.70
N GLY A 103 4.94 -2.59 -1.83
CA GLY A 103 3.92 -3.63 -1.96
C GLY A 103 3.11 -3.53 -3.26
N LEU A 104 2.75 -2.31 -3.67
CA LEU A 104 2.05 -2.09 -4.94
C LEU A 104 2.92 -2.51 -6.13
N GLN A 105 4.21 -2.13 -6.12
CA GLN A 105 5.16 -2.54 -7.15
C GLN A 105 5.33 -4.06 -7.22
N GLN A 106 5.35 -4.75 -6.08
CA GLN A 106 5.42 -6.21 -6.05
C GLN A 106 4.18 -6.87 -6.67
N ILE A 107 2.99 -6.37 -6.35
CA ILE A 107 1.74 -6.87 -6.94
C ILE A 107 1.69 -6.59 -8.44
N MET A 108 2.04 -5.37 -8.85
CA MET A 108 2.17 -4.98 -10.25
C MET A 108 3.14 -5.86 -11.02
N ALA A 109 4.31 -6.15 -10.46
CA ALA A 109 5.28 -7.08 -11.05
C ALA A 109 4.72 -8.51 -11.18
N GLY A 110 4.00 -8.99 -10.17
CA GLY A 110 3.31 -10.29 -10.21
C GLY A 110 2.24 -10.37 -11.30
N ALA A 111 1.52 -9.28 -11.53
CA ALA A 111 0.53 -9.13 -12.59
C ALA A 111 1.15 -8.80 -13.97
N ARG A 112 2.47 -8.58 -14.05
CA ARG A 112 3.20 -8.13 -15.25
C ARG A 112 2.76 -6.75 -15.76
N CYS A 113 2.25 -5.89 -14.88
CA CYS A 113 1.89 -4.51 -15.17
C CYS A 113 3.05 -3.59 -14.73
N PHE A 114 3.96 -3.22 -15.63
CA PHE A 114 5.14 -2.41 -15.28
C PHE A 114 4.86 -0.91 -15.20
N ASP A 115 3.66 -0.49 -15.58
CA ASP A 115 3.17 0.87 -15.47
C ASP A 115 1.67 0.85 -15.09
N LEU A 116 1.12 2.02 -14.75
CA LEU A 116 -0.28 2.16 -14.33
C LEU A 116 -1.28 2.01 -15.49
N GLU A 117 -0.83 2.10 -16.75
CA GLU A 117 -1.68 1.95 -17.94
C GLU A 117 -1.85 0.49 -18.34
N ALA A 118 -0.87 -0.35 -17.99
CA ALA A 118 -0.90 -1.79 -18.15
C ALA A 118 -1.85 -2.49 -17.17
N ILE A 119 -2.30 -1.81 -16.12
CA ILE A 119 -3.32 -2.34 -15.20
C ILE A 119 -4.68 -2.27 -15.89
N THR A 120 -5.34 -3.41 -16.00
CA THR A 120 -6.67 -3.54 -16.60
C THR A 120 -7.65 -4.21 -15.63
N ARG A 121 -8.88 -4.43 -16.10
CA ARG A 121 -9.86 -5.22 -15.34
C ARG A 121 -9.58 -6.73 -15.36
N LYS A 122 -8.63 -7.20 -16.18
CA LYS A 122 -8.25 -8.63 -16.27
C LYS A 122 -7.43 -9.10 -15.07
N GLU A 123 -6.79 -8.17 -14.35
CA GLU A 123 -6.05 -8.45 -13.12
C GLU A 123 -6.97 -8.75 -11.92
N LEU A 124 -8.28 -8.77 -12.13
CA LEU A 124 -9.30 -9.11 -11.15
C LEU A 124 -10.05 -10.37 -11.55
N MET A 125 -10.54 -11.08 -10.54
CA MET A 125 -11.46 -12.20 -10.68
C MET A 125 -12.62 -12.04 -9.70
N SER A 126 -13.80 -12.47 -10.10
CA SER A 126 -14.99 -12.51 -9.26
C SER A 126 -14.98 -13.78 -8.41
N LEU A 127 -15.22 -13.63 -7.11
CA LEU A 127 -15.30 -14.78 -6.18
C LEU A 127 -16.69 -15.43 -6.14
N THR A 128 -17.69 -14.79 -6.72
CA THR A 128 -19.06 -15.32 -6.82
C THR A 128 -19.61 -15.09 -8.23
N GLU A 129 -20.51 -15.97 -8.67
CA GLU A 129 -21.22 -15.80 -9.95
C GLU A 129 -22.06 -14.52 -9.97
N GLU A 130 -22.61 -14.10 -8.83
CA GLU A 130 -23.39 -12.87 -8.74
C GLU A 130 -22.52 -11.63 -8.99
N CYS A 131 -21.32 -11.59 -8.41
CA CYS A 131 -20.35 -10.54 -8.69
C CYS A 131 -19.95 -10.55 -10.18
N ALA A 132 -19.75 -11.73 -10.77
CA ALA A 132 -19.44 -11.85 -12.19
C ALA A 132 -20.57 -11.31 -13.08
N LYS A 133 -21.83 -11.64 -12.75
CA LYS A 133 -23.02 -11.16 -13.46
C LYS A 133 -23.16 -9.64 -13.41
N VAL A 134 -22.89 -9.02 -12.26
CA VAL A 134 -23.04 -7.57 -12.05
C VAL A 134 -21.87 -6.79 -12.65
N THR A 135 -20.64 -7.25 -12.45
CA THR A 135 -19.44 -6.49 -12.81
C THR A 135 -18.95 -6.79 -14.22
N GLY A 136 -19.26 -7.96 -14.77
CA GLY A 136 -18.66 -8.49 -15.99
C GLY A 136 -17.20 -8.98 -15.80
N ILE A 137 -16.67 -8.99 -14.58
CA ILE A 137 -15.36 -9.58 -14.27
C ILE A 137 -15.53 -11.11 -14.20
N PRO A 138 -14.72 -11.91 -14.91
CA PRO A 138 -14.89 -13.36 -14.95
C PRO A 138 -14.88 -14.01 -13.57
N TYR A 139 -15.66 -15.08 -13.41
CA TYR A 139 -15.63 -15.89 -12.20
C TYR A 139 -14.28 -16.61 -12.09
N LEU A 140 -13.80 -16.85 -10.85
CA LEU A 140 -12.54 -17.53 -10.53
C LEU A 140 -12.28 -18.77 -11.42
N MET A 141 -13.29 -19.61 -11.64
CA MET A 141 -13.16 -20.86 -12.38
C MET A 141 -13.06 -20.68 -13.91
N ASP A 142 -13.37 -19.49 -14.40
CA ASP A 142 -13.37 -19.15 -15.82
C ASP A 142 -12.20 -18.22 -16.21
N CYS A 143 -11.50 -17.66 -15.22
CA CYS A 143 -10.36 -16.78 -15.44
C CYS A 143 -9.24 -17.50 -16.21
N TYR A 144 -8.82 -16.91 -17.34
CA TYR A 144 -7.77 -17.43 -18.22
C TYR A 144 -8.01 -18.85 -18.78
N ARG A 145 -9.25 -19.34 -18.70
CA ARG A 145 -9.57 -20.71 -19.10
C ARG A 145 -9.44 -20.90 -20.61
N ASP A 146 -9.94 -19.95 -21.39
CA ASP A 146 -9.88 -20.01 -22.85
C ASP A 146 -8.42 -19.97 -23.33
N GLU A 147 -7.62 -19.05 -22.79
CA GLU A 147 -6.19 -18.98 -23.09
C GLU A 147 -5.44 -20.27 -22.71
N ALA A 148 -5.81 -20.90 -21.58
CA ALA A 148 -5.22 -22.18 -21.17
C ALA A 148 -5.60 -23.32 -22.12
N MET A 149 -6.86 -23.40 -22.54
CA MET A 149 -7.33 -24.42 -23.48
C MET A 149 -6.71 -24.24 -24.87
N ASP A 150 -6.54 -23.00 -25.33
CA ASP A 150 -5.85 -22.69 -26.60
C ASP A 150 -4.38 -23.12 -26.60
N ILE A 151 -3.71 -23.09 -25.45
CA ILE A 151 -2.34 -23.60 -25.30
C ILE A 151 -2.31 -25.14 -25.31
N LEU A 152 -3.28 -25.79 -24.65
CA LEU A 152 -3.33 -27.26 -24.57
C LEU A 152 -3.74 -27.93 -25.88
N ASN A 153 -4.56 -27.26 -26.70
CA ASN A 153 -5.05 -27.77 -27.97
C ASN A 153 -4.15 -27.39 -29.18
N LYS A 154 -3.01 -26.74 -28.92
CA LYS A 154 -1.93 -26.54 -29.90
C LYS A 154 -0.97 -27.71 -29.87
#